data_AF-A0A2P6M8X0-F1
#
_entry.id   AF-A0A2P6M8X0-F1
#
_cell.length_a   1.000
_cell.length_b   1.000
_cell.length_c   1.000
_cell.angle_alpha   90.00
_cell.angle_beta   90.00
_cell.angle_gamma   90.00
#
_symmetry.space_group_name_H-M   'P 1'
#
loop_
_entity.id
_entity.type
_entity.pdbx_description
1 polymer ?
#
loop_
_entity_poly.entity_id
_entity_poly.type
_entity_poly.pdbx_seq_one_letter_code
_entity_poly.pdbx_strand_id
1 'polypeptide(L)'
;MITRTRLAGALALALALPLVVQAQDDGAADEVAETTEFEMADEATPAGGEGAATEPGAGTPPADPATLDAEMMPRASRSLLLDVVQTAAGYFAVGERGHILVSDDGADWRQAPVPTRSNLTTIASTNGVLWAGGHDGVIVHSTDGGQTWTRRRVQTWTPDYADPLDGVPVMDIHFTDGMNGFAVGAYAMMLVSADGGVSWEPRQILGYEDDEAVQDEAPADESSPADDWTFDASDLELEAEADPHFYAMAQAGNGALVIAGERGTFLRSFDGGETWERKRLPYEGSMFGILAWEEGHLLAYGLRGNVLESHDLGESWTAVDTGVGTSLMGGHALPGGGAILVGANGVVLHRPDGDSPFTETRFEMASGETPNLTGVMPAGDAGFIVVGDKGAGQFRPQ
;
A
#
# COMPACT_ATOMS: atom_id res chain seq x y z
N MET A 1 -6.95 6.81 29.42
CA MET A 1 -7.52 5.68 28.64
C MET A 1 -8.26 6.28 27.46
N ILE A 2 -7.56 6.53 26.36
CA ILE A 2 -8.16 6.99 25.10
C ILE A 2 -8.44 5.75 24.28
N THR A 3 -9.71 5.50 24.03
CA THR A 3 -10.22 4.40 23.22
C THR A 3 -9.84 4.65 21.76
N ARG A 4 -8.70 4.13 21.30
CA ARG A 4 -8.41 4.01 19.85
C ARG A 4 -9.31 2.92 19.28
N THR A 5 -10.56 3.29 19.01
CA THR A 5 -11.51 2.52 18.22
C THR A 5 -10.86 2.24 16.86
N ARG A 6 -10.82 0.96 16.46
CA ARG A 6 -10.40 0.44 15.14
C ARG A 6 -10.35 1.50 14.02
N LEU A 7 -9.21 2.16 13.85
CA LEU A 7 -8.94 3.03 12.70
C LEU A 7 -7.85 2.46 11.76
N ALA A 8 -7.45 1.20 11.96
CA ALA A 8 -6.59 0.48 11.02
C ALA A 8 -7.35 -0.10 9.80
N GLY A 9 -8.62 0.29 9.60
CA GLY A 9 -9.49 -0.21 8.52
C GLY A 9 -10.01 0.84 7.55
N ALA A 10 -9.60 2.12 7.66
CA ALA A 10 -10.15 3.22 6.85
C ALA A 10 -9.14 3.86 5.86
N LEU A 11 -7.83 3.63 6.01
CA LEU A 11 -6.81 4.27 5.17
C LEU A 11 -6.33 3.35 4.02
N ALA A 12 -7.31 2.83 3.29
CA ALA A 12 -7.18 2.32 1.92
C ALA A 12 -8.50 2.49 1.15
N LEU A 13 -9.62 2.67 1.89
CA LEU A 13 -10.90 3.12 1.30
C LEU A 13 -10.81 4.53 0.69
N ALA A 14 -9.79 5.32 1.06
CA ALA A 14 -9.51 6.63 0.47
C ALA A 14 -8.96 6.55 -0.98
N LEU A 15 -8.56 5.36 -1.46
CA LEU A 15 -8.15 5.17 -2.86
C LEU A 15 -9.33 4.85 -3.81
N ALA A 16 -10.59 4.91 -3.36
CA ALA A 16 -11.75 4.61 -4.22
C ALA A 16 -13.03 5.44 -3.98
N LEU A 17 -12.98 6.60 -3.30
CA LEU A 17 -14.15 7.46 -3.14
C LEU A 17 -14.12 8.66 -4.11
N PRO A 18 -15.13 8.84 -4.99
CA PRO A 18 -15.26 10.06 -5.75
C PRO A 18 -15.71 11.19 -4.82
N LEU A 19 -14.88 12.22 -4.65
CA LEU A 19 -15.30 13.49 -4.07
C LEU A 19 -16.24 14.18 -5.06
N VAL A 20 -17.54 13.93 -4.91
CA VAL A 20 -18.58 14.77 -5.52
C VAL A 20 -18.58 16.09 -4.77
N VAL A 21 -18.04 17.14 -5.41
CA VAL A 21 -18.28 18.52 -5.00
C VAL A 21 -19.76 18.81 -5.25
N GLN A 22 -20.57 18.86 -4.19
CA GLN A 22 -21.86 19.55 -4.26
C GLN A 22 -21.67 20.99 -3.78
N ALA A 23 -21.98 21.91 -4.69
CA ALA A 23 -22.09 23.33 -4.41
C ALA A 23 -23.15 23.57 -3.33
N GLN A 24 -22.80 24.39 -2.34
CA GLN A 24 -23.73 24.95 -1.36
C GLN A 24 -24.66 25.95 -2.07
N ASP A 25 -25.96 25.80 -1.86
CA ASP A 25 -26.95 26.85 -2.08
C ASP A 25 -27.67 27.08 -0.74
N ASP A 26 -27.77 28.34 -0.35
CA ASP A 26 -28.20 28.82 0.97
C ASP A 26 -29.72 28.63 1.17
N GLY A 27 -30.12 28.24 2.39
CA GLY A 27 -31.53 28.25 2.78
C GLY A 27 -31.77 27.85 4.24
N ALA A 28 -31.90 28.84 5.11
CA ALA A 28 -32.19 28.69 6.54
C ALA A 28 -33.62 28.17 6.83
N ALA A 29 -33.77 27.40 7.92
CA ALA A 29 -34.89 27.49 8.86
C ALA A 29 -34.61 26.67 10.15
N ASP A 30 -34.85 27.32 11.29
CA ASP A 30 -34.85 26.81 12.66
C ASP A 30 -35.79 25.61 12.89
N GLU A 31 -35.40 24.68 13.76
CA GLU A 31 -36.32 24.19 14.81
C GLU A 31 -35.58 23.58 16.01
N VAL A 32 -36.08 23.93 17.20
CA VAL A 32 -35.51 23.72 18.53
C VAL A 32 -36.13 22.46 19.13
N ALA A 33 -35.37 21.63 19.85
CA ALA A 33 -35.93 20.59 20.71
C ALA A 33 -35.11 20.40 21.99
N GLU A 34 -35.85 20.35 23.09
CA GLU A 34 -35.47 20.54 24.48
C GLU A 34 -34.77 19.33 25.11
N THR A 35 -33.82 19.63 26.01
CA THR A 35 -33.23 18.71 26.98
C THR A 35 -34.16 18.54 28.18
N THR A 36 -34.39 17.31 28.62
CA THR A 36 -35.00 17.03 29.93
C THR A 36 -34.19 15.98 30.68
N GLU A 37 -33.55 16.41 31.77
CA GLU A 37 -32.96 15.56 32.81
C GLU A 37 -34.08 14.93 33.66
N PHE A 38 -33.85 13.71 34.17
CA PHE A 38 -34.65 13.16 35.27
C PHE A 38 -33.75 12.48 36.32
N GLU A 39 -33.94 12.93 37.56
CA GLU A 39 -33.30 12.49 38.80
C GLU A 39 -33.67 11.07 39.24
N MET A 40 -32.76 10.50 40.04
CA MET A 40 -32.80 9.21 40.71
C MET A 40 -33.83 9.15 41.86
N ALA A 41 -34.46 7.98 42.04
CA ALA A 41 -35.05 7.59 43.32
C ALA A 41 -34.66 6.15 43.69
N ASP A 42 -34.28 6.02 44.96
CA ASP A 42 -33.70 4.91 45.69
C ASP A 42 -34.77 3.90 46.16
N GLU A 43 -34.55 2.60 45.97
CA GLU A 43 -35.34 1.55 46.63
C GLU A 43 -34.48 0.31 46.91
N ALA A 44 -34.16 0.08 48.18
CA ALA A 44 -33.54 -1.13 48.75
C ALA A 44 -34.66 -2.08 49.24
N THR A 45 -34.60 -3.42 49.38
CA THR A 45 -33.64 -4.55 49.31
C THR A 45 -34.53 -5.84 49.25
N PRO A 46 -34.06 -7.09 48.95
CA PRO A 46 -33.26 -7.86 49.93
C PRO A 46 -32.19 -8.80 49.35
N ALA A 47 -31.19 -9.07 50.19
CA ALA A 47 -30.15 -10.07 49.97
C ALA A 47 -30.72 -11.50 49.98
N GLY A 48 -30.35 -12.30 48.97
CA GLY A 48 -30.67 -13.71 48.91
C GLY A 48 -29.89 -14.46 47.84
N GLY A 49 -28.87 -15.22 48.25
CA GLY A 49 -28.34 -16.38 47.53
C GLY A 49 -27.28 -16.09 46.47
N GLU A 50 -26.00 -16.24 46.85
CA GLU A 50 -24.89 -16.44 45.91
C GLU A 50 -25.14 -17.70 45.06
N GLY A 51 -25.70 -17.50 43.87
CA GLY A 51 -25.53 -18.41 42.75
C GLY A 51 -24.48 -17.81 41.83
N ALA A 52 -23.27 -18.37 41.82
CA ALA A 52 -22.24 -17.99 40.88
C ALA A 52 -22.79 -18.16 39.45
N ALA A 53 -23.21 -17.06 38.84
CA ALA A 53 -23.44 -17.00 37.41
C ALA A 53 -22.06 -17.18 36.77
N THR A 54 -21.78 -18.40 36.33
CA THR A 54 -20.69 -18.66 35.40
C THR A 54 -20.89 -17.72 34.22
N GLU A 55 -19.99 -16.75 34.05
CA GLU A 55 -19.87 -16.02 32.79
C GLU A 55 -19.87 -17.06 31.66
N PRO A 56 -20.58 -16.82 30.55
CA PRO A 56 -20.47 -17.69 29.39
C PRO A 56 -18.98 -17.75 29.05
N GLY A 57 -18.40 -18.95 29.19
CA GLY A 57 -16.96 -19.14 29.13
C GLY A 57 -16.42 -18.40 27.93
N ALA A 58 -15.45 -17.50 28.16
CA ALA A 58 -14.79 -16.73 27.12
C ALA A 58 -14.37 -17.72 26.03
N GLY A 59 -15.14 -17.76 24.94
CA GLY A 59 -14.80 -18.58 23.79
C GLY A 59 -13.42 -18.15 23.34
N THR A 60 -12.61 -19.12 22.89
CA THR A 60 -11.32 -18.82 22.28
C THR A 60 -11.53 -17.68 21.28
N PRO A 61 -10.80 -16.55 21.38
CA PRO A 61 -10.96 -15.46 20.43
C PRO A 61 -10.81 -16.01 19.01
N PRO A 62 -11.62 -15.54 18.06
CA PRO A 62 -11.54 -16.02 16.69
C PRO A 62 -10.11 -15.86 16.18
N ALA A 63 -9.60 -16.88 15.49
CA ALA A 63 -8.26 -16.86 14.94
C ALA A 63 -8.09 -15.69 13.97
N ASP A 64 -6.92 -15.06 14.01
CA ASP A 64 -6.61 -13.91 13.16
C ASP A 64 -6.67 -14.30 11.67
N PRO A 65 -7.36 -13.54 10.81
CA PRO A 65 -7.41 -13.78 9.35
C PRO A 65 -6.03 -14.01 8.71
N ALA A 66 -4.99 -13.33 9.17
CA ALA A 66 -3.62 -13.50 8.67
C ALA A 66 -3.06 -14.92 8.87
N THR A 67 -3.64 -15.65 9.83
CA THR A 67 -3.22 -17.01 10.19
C THR A 67 -4.08 -18.11 9.54
N LEU A 68 -5.21 -17.74 8.93
CA LEU A 68 -6.18 -18.66 8.33
C LEU A 68 -5.96 -18.86 6.82
N ASP A 69 -6.39 -19.99 6.29
CA ASP A 69 -6.34 -20.24 4.84
C ASP A 69 -7.42 -19.43 4.09
N ALA A 70 -7.08 -18.94 2.90
CA ALA A 70 -7.98 -18.27 1.99
C ALA A 70 -9.17 -19.17 1.64
N GLU A 71 -10.37 -18.61 1.67
CA GLU A 71 -11.58 -19.33 1.25
C GLU A 71 -11.70 -19.30 -0.28
N MET A 72 -12.11 -20.43 -0.87
CA MET A 72 -12.32 -20.53 -2.32
C MET A 72 -13.64 -19.88 -2.70
N MET A 73 -13.58 -18.79 -3.46
CA MET A 73 -14.72 -17.94 -3.79
C MET A 73 -15.12 -18.08 -5.26
N PRO A 74 -16.40 -18.36 -5.59
CA PRO A 74 -16.85 -18.51 -6.98
C PRO A 74 -16.67 -17.28 -7.88
N ARG A 75 -16.47 -16.10 -7.28
CA ARG A 75 -16.30 -14.82 -7.97
C ARG A 75 -15.00 -14.11 -7.59
N ALA A 76 -13.98 -14.86 -7.16
CA ALA A 76 -12.67 -14.27 -6.83
C ALA A 76 -12.09 -13.46 -8.00
N SER A 77 -12.33 -13.87 -9.26
CA SER A 77 -11.91 -13.13 -10.46
C SER A 77 -12.58 -11.76 -10.68
N ARG A 78 -13.56 -11.39 -9.85
CA ARG A 78 -14.24 -10.09 -9.87
C ARG A 78 -14.03 -9.29 -8.58
N SER A 79 -13.12 -9.75 -7.72
CA SER A 79 -12.75 -9.05 -6.49
C SER A 79 -11.81 -7.88 -6.78
N LEU A 80 -11.48 -7.11 -5.74
CA LEU A 80 -10.36 -6.20 -5.79
C LEU A 80 -9.06 -6.97 -6.03
N LEU A 81 -8.32 -6.58 -7.07
CA LEU A 81 -6.97 -7.01 -7.36
C LEU A 81 -6.05 -5.79 -7.31
N LEU A 82 -4.84 -5.96 -6.80
CA LEU A 82 -3.90 -4.88 -6.49
C LEU A 82 -2.63 -4.94 -7.32
N ASP A 83 -2.15 -6.14 -7.67
CA ASP A 83 -0.92 -6.29 -8.44
C ASP A 83 -0.94 -7.56 -9.30
N VAL A 84 -0.10 -7.60 -10.34
CA VAL A 84 -0.02 -8.68 -11.34
C VAL A 84 1.40 -8.88 -11.87
N VAL A 85 1.81 -10.15 -11.96
CA VAL A 85 3.07 -10.58 -12.59
C VAL A 85 2.88 -11.69 -13.61
N GLN A 86 3.85 -11.85 -14.49
CA GLN A 86 3.93 -12.90 -15.49
C GLN A 86 5.14 -13.77 -15.20
N THR A 87 4.93 -15.06 -15.31
CA THR A 87 5.97 -16.08 -15.27
C THR A 87 5.87 -16.98 -16.50
N ALA A 88 6.78 -17.94 -16.64
CA ALA A 88 6.66 -18.98 -17.66
C ALA A 88 5.40 -19.85 -17.49
N ALA A 89 4.79 -19.87 -16.30
CA ALA A 89 3.57 -20.62 -16.00
C ALA A 89 2.27 -19.83 -16.27
N GLY A 90 2.38 -18.58 -16.74
CA GLY A 90 1.23 -17.69 -16.95
C GLY A 90 1.26 -16.47 -16.03
N TYR A 91 0.09 -15.89 -15.81
CA TYR A 91 -0.13 -14.67 -15.05
C TYR A 91 -0.64 -14.96 -13.65
N PHE A 92 -0.19 -14.16 -12.69
CA PHE A 92 -0.56 -14.23 -11.29
C PHE A 92 -0.99 -12.85 -10.82
N ALA A 93 -2.20 -12.73 -10.29
CA ALA A 93 -2.72 -11.47 -9.74
C ALA A 93 -3.11 -11.66 -8.28
N VAL A 94 -2.87 -10.65 -7.45
CA VAL A 94 -3.14 -10.71 -6.00
C VAL A 94 -4.11 -9.64 -5.56
N GLY A 95 -4.80 -9.85 -4.45
CA GLY A 95 -5.77 -8.86 -3.95
C GLY A 95 -6.38 -9.18 -2.60
N GLU A 96 -7.64 -8.79 -2.43
CA GLU A 96 -8.33 -8.89 -1.13
C GLU A 96 -8.43 -10.34 -0.64
N ARG A 97 -8.52 -10.52 0.69
CA ARG A 97 -8.87 -11.81 1.32
C ARG A 97 -7.94 -12.97 0.99
N GLY A 98 -6.66 -12.69 0.75
CA GLY A 98 -5.66 -13.70 0.38
C GLY A 98 -5.84 -14.23 -1.04
N HIS A 99 -6.58 -13.54 -1.91
CA HIS A 99 -6.73 -13.94 -3.30
C HIS A 99 -5.39 -13.89 -4.02
N ILE A 100 -4.97 -15.05 -4.52
CA ILE A 100 -4.00 -15.19 -5.61
C ILE A 100 -4.76 -15.87 -6.75
N LEU A 101 -4.86 -15.19 -7.88
CA LEU A 101 -5.50 -15.70 -9.09
C LEU A 101 -4.42 -16.06 -10.11
N VAL A 102 -4.64 -17.16 -10.83
CA VAL A 102 -3.74 -17.68 -11.86
C VAL A 102 -4.48 -17.74 -13.18
N SER A 103 -3.81 -17.37 -14.27
CA SER A 103 -4.35 -17.45 -15.62
C SER A 103 -3.26 -17.79 -16.64
N ASP A 104 -3.55 -18.70 -17.57
CA ASP A 104 -2.60 -19.05 -18.64
C ASP A 104 -2.67 -18.06 -19.81
N ASP A 105 -3.81 -17.40 -20.00
CA ASP A 105 -4.12 -16.55 -21.17
C ASP A 105 -4.48 -15.10 -20.82
N GLY A 106 -4.61 -14.78 -19.53
CA GLY A 106 -5.03 -13.46 -19.04
C GLY A 106 -6.53 -13.20 -19.12
N ALA A 107 -7.33 -14.15 -19.61
CA ALA A 107 -8.78 -14.03 -19.75
C ALA A 107 -9.51 -14.90 -18.73
N ASP A 108 -9.09 -16.16 -18.58
CA ASP A 108 -9.69 -17.11 -17.64
C ASP A 108 -8.84 -17.23 -16.38
N TRP A 109 -9.41 -16.82 -15.24
CA TRP A 109 -8.72 -16.73 -13.96
C TRP A 109 -9.27 -17.73 -12.94
N ARG A 110 -8.37 -18.46 -12.30
CA ARG A 110 -8.68 -19.41 -11.21
C ARG A 110 -7.99 -18.99 -9.92
N GLN A 111 -8.70 -19.04 -8.80
CA GLN A 111 -8.09 -18.79 -7.49
C GLN A 111 -7.19 -19.98 -7.08
N ALA A 112 -6.03 -19.67 -6.50
CA ALA A 112 -5.14 -20.62 -5.84
C ALA A 112 -5.44 -20.69 -4.32
N PRO A 113 -5.24 -21.86 -3.68
CA PRO A 113 -5.27 -21.95 -2.22
C PRO A 113 -4.03 -21.30 -1.61
N VAL A 114 -4.22 -20.43 -0.62
CA VAL A 114 -3.14 -19.63 -0.01
C VAL A 114 -3.33 -19.62 1.51
N PRO A 115 -2.25 -19.79 2.31
CA PRO A 115 -2.34 -19.85 3.77
C PRO A 115 -2.42 -18.47 4.44
N THR A 116 -3.30 -17.60 3.96
CA THR A 116 -3.65 -16.31 4.59
C THR A 116 -5.01 -15.82 4.09
N ARG A 117 -5.73 -15.06 4.91
CA ARG A 117 -6.89 -14.25 4.49
C ARG A 117 -6.60 -12.75 4.52
N SER A 118 -5.37 -12.34 4.81
CA SER A 118 -4.98 -10.92 4.74
C SER A 118 -5.02 -10.42 3.29
N ASN A 119 -5.28 -9.13 3.12
CA ASN A 119 -5.21 -8.51 1.79
C ASN A 119 -3.77 -8.53 1.31
N LEU A 120 -3.55 -9.04 0.10
CA LEU A 120 -2.25 -9.06 -0.57
C LEU A 120 -2.17 -7.86 -1.51
N THR A 121 -1.12 -7.05 -1.36
CA THR A 121 -0.91 -5.76 -2.02
C THR A 121 0.04 -5.85 -3.19
N THR A 122 1.01 -6.77 -3.13
CA THR A 122 2.11 -6.90 -4.10
C THR A 122 2.39 -8.36 -4.39
N ILE A 123 2.84 -8.64 -5.62
CA ILE A 123 3.38 -9.92 -6.02
C ILE A 123 4.64 -9.70 -6.88
N ALA A 124 5.69 -10.44 -6.54
CA ALA A 124 6.95 -10.43 -7.27
C ALA A 124 7.30 -11.83 -7.75
N SER A 125 8.09 -11.91 -8.81
CA SER A 125 8.63 -13.19 -9.26
C SER A 125 10.05 -13.07 -9.79
N THR A 126 10.85 -14.11 -9.58
CA THR A 126 12.21 -14.22 -10.12
C THR A 126 12.54 -15.70 -10.28
N ASN A 127 13.02 -16.09 -11.48
CA ASN A 127 13.43 -17.47 -11.78
C ASN A 127 12.36 -18.55 -11.46
N GLY A 128 11.07 -18.22 -11.61
CA GLY A 128 9.96 -19.15 -11.34
C GLY A 128 9.57 -19.28 -9.85
N VAL A 129 10.25 -18.54 -8.98
CA VAL A 129 9.87 -18.33 -7.58
C VAL A 129 8.94 -17.12 -7.51
N LEU A 130 7.90 -17.19 -6.69
CA LEU A 130 6.95 -16.09 -6.49
C LEU A 130 6.79 -15.74 -5.01
N TRP A 131 6.68 -14.45 -4.71
CA TRP A 131 6.40 -13.94 -3.37
C TRP A 131 5.22 -12.99 -3.45
N ALA A 132 4.29 -13.09 -2.51
CA ALA A 132 3.22 -12.12 -2.36
C ALA A 132 3.20 -11.58 -0.94
N GLY A 133 3.09 -10.26 -0.82
CA GLY A 133 3.11 -9.52 0.43
C GLY A 133 1.80 -8.78 0.66
N GLY A 134 1.50 -8.43 1.91
CA GLY A 134 0.35 -7.59 2.19
C GLY A 134 0.17 -7.18 3.64
N HIS A 135 -1.09 -6.95 4.02
CA HIS A 135 -1.48 -6.59 5.37
C HIS A 135 -1.02 -7.61 6.41
N ASP A 136 -0.90 -7.15 7.67
CA ASP A 136 -0.45 -7.98 8.80
C ASP A 136 0.99 -8.50 8.61
N GLY A 137 1.81 -7.75 7.85
CA GLY A 137 3.17 -8.12 7.48
C GLY A 137 3.29 -9.51 6.83
N VAL A 138 2.21 -10.01 6.24
CA VAL A 138 2.16 -11.36 5.67
C VAL A 138 3.04 -11.41 4.43
N ILE A 139 3.87 -12.45 4.35
CA ILE A 139 4.57 -12.83 3.13
C ILE A 139 4.32 -14.31 2.89
N VAL A 140 3.76 -14.63 1.74
CA VAL A 140 3.60 -16.00 1.22
C VAL A 140 4.52 -16.21 0.02
N HIS A 141 4.98 -17.44 -0.16
CA HIS A 141 6.01 -17.77 -1.14
C HIS A 141 5.71 -19.12 -1.81
N SER A 142 5.93 -19.19 -3.12
CA SER A 142 5.87 -20.41 -3.93
C SER A 142 7.20 -20.65 -4.65
N THR A 143 7.70 -21.89 -4.58
CA THR A 143 8.95 -22.34 -5.25
C THR A 143 8.69 -23.30 -6.41
N ASP A 144 7.43 -23.60 -6.71
CA ASP A 144 7.01 -24.58 -7.71
C ASP A 144 6.19 -23.93 -8.85
N GLY A 145 6.47 -22.65 -9.14
CA GLY A 145 5.78 -21.89 -10.18
C GLY A 145 4.34 -21.53 -9.83
N GLY A 146 4.05 -21.32 -8.55
CA GLY A 146 2.73 -20.88 -8.07
C GLY A 146 1.71 -22.00 -7.87
N GLN A 147 2.15 -23.27 -7.86
CA GLN A 147 1.26 -24.42 -7.63
C GLN A 147 0.93 -24.57 -6.14
N THR A 148 1.91 -24.38 -5.26
CA THR A 148 1.73 -24.40 -3.81
C THR A 148 2.33 -23.16 -3.15
N TRP A 149 1.66 -22.67 -2.10
CA TRP A 149 2.02 -21.46 -1.37
C TRP A 149 2.27 -21.78 0.10
N THR A 150 3.35 -21.23 0.65
CA THR A 150 3.71 -21.36 2.06
C THR A 150 3.81 -19.98 2.69
N ARG A 151 3.20 -19.78 3.86
CA ARG A 151 3.37 -18.56 4.66
C ARG A 151 4.79 -18.55 5.26
N ARG A 152 5.57 -17.53 4.95
CA ARG A 152 6.95 -17.33 5.44
C ARG A 152 7.03 -16.31 6.54
N ARG A 153 6.13 -15.32 6.52
CA ARG A 153 6.06 -14.27 7.52
C ARG A 153 4.60 -13.92 7.82
N VAL A 154 4.35 -13.53 9.06
CA VAL A 154 3.14 -12.85 9.53
C VAL A 154 3.49 -12.08 10.80
N GLN A 155 3.01 -10.86 10.93
CA GLN A 155 3.11 -10.02 12.12
C GLN A 155 1.76 -9.39 12.36
N THR A 156 0.86 -10.16 12.97
CA THR A 156 -0.49 -9.71 13.32
C THR A 156 -0.41 -8.54 14.28
N TRP A 157 -1.33 -7.58 14.13
CA TRP A 157 -1.46 -6.50 15.11
C TRP A 157 -1.77 -7.08 16.49
N THR A 158 -0.98 -6.71 17.50
CA THR A 158 -1.30 -7.01 18.90
C THR A 158 -1.65 -5.73 19.66
N PRO A 159 -2.60 -5.79 20.63
CA PRO A 159 -2.93 -4.61 21.46
C PRO A 159 -1.77 -4.14 22.34
N ASP A 160 -0.79 -5.00 22.59
CA ASP A 160 0.39 -4.68 23.38
C ASP A 160 1.41 -4.00 22.44
N TYR A 161 1.66 -2.71 22.67
CA TYR A 161 2.52 -1.81 21.87
C TYR A 161 4.02 -2.18 21.93
N ALA A 162 4.38 -3.46 21.85
CA ALA A 162 5.76 -3.91 21.99
C ALA A 162 6.58 -3.73 20.71
N ASP A 163 5.96 -3.87 19.53
CA ASP A 163 6.63 -3.80 18.24
C ASP A 163 5.92 -2.79 17.31
N PRO A 164 6.59 -1.70 16.88
CA PRO A 164 6.00 -0.72 15.95
C PRO A 164 5.71 -1.31 14.56
N LEU A 165 6.24 -2.49 14.22
CA LEU A 165 5.98 -3.19 12.95
C LEU A 165 4.76 -4.11 13.00
N ASP A 166 4.06 -4.19 14.15
CA ASP A 166 2.85 -5.00 14.30
C ASP A 166 1.72 -4.54 13.36
N GLY A 167 1.23 -5.46 12.53
CA GLY A 167 0.15 -5.19 11.59
C GLY A 167 0.57 -4.39 10.36
N VAL A 168 1.84 -3.96 10.28
CA VAL A 168 2.31 -3.06 9.21
C VAL A 168 2.24 -3.79 7.86
N PRO A 169 1.55 -3.22 6.86
CA PRO A 169 1.39 -3.86 5.58
C PRO A 169 2.66 -3.76 4.74
N VAL A 170 3.04 -4.87 4.11
CA VAL A 170 4.00 -4.86 2.99
C VAL A 170 3.30 -4.17 1.82
N MET A 171 3.96 -3.22 1.16
CA MET A 171 3.45 -2.50 -0.01
C MET A 171 4.10 -2.99 -1.30
N ASP A 172 5.38 -3.34 -1.27
CA ASP A 172 6.11 -3.83 -2.43
C ASP A 172 7.18 -4.86 -2.04
N ILE A 173 7.46 -5.80 -2.94
CA ILE A 173 8.53 -6.79 -2.82
C ILE A 173 9.41 -6.72 -4.06
N HIS A 174 10.71 -6.55 -3.86
CA HIS A 174 11.68 -6.51 -4.93
C HIS A 174 12.82 -7.49 -4.68
N PHE A 175 13.11 -8.34 -5.65
CA PHE A 175 14.26 -9.25 -5.63
C PHE A 175 15.28 -8.82 -6.68
N THR A 176 16.52 -8.60 -6.26
CA THR A 176 17.62 -8.24 -7.16
C THR A 176 18.20 -9.47 -7.85
N ASP A 177 18.06 -10.63 -7.22
CA ASP A 177 18.36 -11.94 -7.77
C ASP A 177 17.48 -13.02 -7.09
N GLY A 178 17.79 -14.31 -7.27
CA GLY A 178 17.01 -15.40 -6.68
C GLY A 178 17.16 -15.57 -5.15
N MET A 179 18.02 -14.81 -4.50
CA MET A 179 18.42 -14.95 -3.09
C MET A 179 18.20 -13.68 -2.29
N ASN A 180 18.56 -12.52 -2.85
CA ASN A 180 18.54 -11.22 -2.20
C ASN A 180 17.24 -10.48 -2.52
N GLY A 181 16.42 -10.25 -1.49
CA GLY A 181 15.12 -9.62 -1.61
C GLY A 181 14.87 -8.56 -0.55
N PHE A 182 14.02 -7.60 -0.91
CA PHE A 182 13.58 -6.49 -0.10
C PHE A 182 12.06 -6.46 -0.08
N ALA A 183 11.47 -6.15 1.06
CA ALA A 183 10.05 -5.84 1.16
C ALA A 183 9.91 -4.51 1.88
N VAL A 184 9.19 -3.57 1.30
CA VAL A 184 8.95 -2.23 1.87
C VAL A 184 7.49 -2.04 2.21
N GLY A 185 7.18 -1.14 3.15
CA GLY A 185 5.80 -0.88 3.52
C GLY A 185 5.58 0.41 4.30
N ALA A 186 4.46 0.45 5.01
CA ALA A 186 4.11 1.61 5.82
C ALA A 186 5.13 1.88 6.95
N TYR A 187 5.15 3.10 7.44
CA TYR A 187 6.01 3.60 8.52
C TYR A 187 7.50 3.26 8.30
N ALA A 188 8.01 3.57 7.10
CA ALA A 188 9.36 3.28 6.66
C ALA A 188 9.83 1.83 6.87
N MET A 189 8.91 0.86 6.94
CA MET A 189 9.27 -0.54 7.11
C MET A 189 10.11 -1.01 5.93
N MET A 190 11.26 -1.61 6.23
CA MET A 190 12.05 -2.41 5.31
C MET A 190 12.37 -3.76 5.94
N LEU A 191 12.11 -4.82 5.17
CA LEU A 191 12.52 -6.18 5.46
C LEU A 191 13.52 -6.64 4.40
N VAL A 192 14.50 -7.45 4.80
CA VAL A 192 15.51 -8.00 3.90
C VAL A 192 15.55 -9.52 4.01
N SER A 193 15.73 -10.17 2.87
CA SER A 193 15.97 -11.60 2.75
C SER A 193 17.28 -11.83 2.00
N ALA A 194 18.07 -12.80 2.46
CA ALA A 194 19.30 -13.26 1.80
C ALA A 194 19.22 -14.76 1.43
N ASP A 195 18.05 -15.37 1.60
CA ASP A 195 17.82 -16.81 1.45
C ASP A 195 16.67 -17.14 0.48
N GLY A 196 16.36 -16.23 -0.45
CA GLY A 196 15.30 -16.41 -1.45
C GLY A 196 13.89 -16.24 -0.87
N GLY A 197 13.74 -15.39 0.15
CA GLY A 197 12.47 -15.15 0.83
C GLY A 197 12.00 -16.33 1.69
N VAL A 198 12.92 -17.15 2.20
CA VAL A 198 12.62 -18.16 3.21
C VAL A 198 12.52 -17.51 4.60
N SER A 199 13.37 -16.52 4.89
CA SER A 199 13.32 -15.66 6.07
C SER A 199 13.44 -14.19 5.69
N TRP A 200 12.92 -13.32 6.58
CA TRP A 200 12.83 -11.88 6.40
C TRP A 200 13.14 -11.18 7.71
N GLU A 201 14.13 -10.30 7.71
CA GLU A 201 14.59 -9.57 8.88
C GLU A 201 14.35 -8.07 8.70
N PRO A 202 13.82 -7.35 9.71
CA PRO A 202 13.71 -5.90 9.65
C PRO A 202 15.06 -5.21 9.50
N ARG A 203 15.08 -4.13 8.73
CA ARG A 203 16.23 -3.24 8.60
C ARG A 203 15.78 -1.80 8.76
N GLN A 204 16.36 -1.12 9.74
CA GLN A 204 16.19 0.31 9.90
C GLN A 204 17.06 1.04 8.87
N ILE A 205 16.45 1.89 8.04
CA ILE A 205 17.15 2.66 7.00
C ILE A 205 17.00 4.17 7.15
N LEU A 206 16.13 4.63 8.04
CA LEU A 206 16.01 6.02 8.45
C LEU A 206 16.46 6.14 9.92
N GLY A 207 17.44 7.01 10.17
CA GLY A 207 17.85 7.39 11.52
C GLY A 207 17.09 8.64 11.97
N TYR A 208 16.73 8.71 13.25
CA TYR A 208 16.10 9.89 13.86
C TYR A 208 17.02 11.14 13.92
N GLU A 209 18.26 11.04 13.46
CA GLU A 209 19.26 12.11 13.52
C GLU A 209 19.21 13.07 12.30
N ASP A 210 18.50 12.71 11.23
CA ASP A 210 18.47 13.49 9.96
C ASP A 210 17.38 14.58 9.91
N ASP A 211 16.48 14.63 10.89
CA ASP A 211 15.65 15.81 11.10
C ASP A 211 16.49 16.83 11.89
N GLU A 212 17.33 17.59 11.17
CA GLU A 212 17.84 18.85 11.72
C GLU A 212 16.64 19.67 12.17
N ALA A 213 16.47 19.71 13.49
CA ALA A 213 15.49 20.51 14.18
C ALA A 213 15.47 21.91 13.54
N VAL A 214 14.37 22.21 12.85
CA VAL A 214 13.99 23.59 12.61
C VAL A 214 13.64 24.15 13.98
N GLN A 215 14.67 24.62 14.69
CA GLN A 215 14.53 25.42 15.90
C GLN A 215 13.95 26.77 15.49
N ASP A 216 12.66 26.79 15.19
CA ASP A 216 11.90 28.03 15.25
C ASP A 216 11.61 28.28 16.74
N GLU A 217 12.63 28.78 17.46
CA GLU A 217 12.48 29.26 18.83
C GLU A 217 11.53 30.46 18.81
N ALA A 218 10.24 30.21 19.00
CA ALA A 218 9.33 31.25 19.45
C ALA A 218 9.77 31.68 20.87
N PRO A 219 9.94 32.98 21.15
CA PRO A 219 10.41 33.43 22.44
C PRO A 219 9.39 33.05 23.52
N ALA A 220 9.87 32.33 24.54
CA ALA A 220 9.09 31.96 25.71
C ALA A 220 8.61 33.23 26.45
N ASP A 221 7.30 33.44 26.49
CA ASP A 221 6.67 34.35 27.45
C ASP A 221 6.39 33.58 28.75
N GLU A 222 7.25 33.76 29.74
CA GLU A 222 7.03 33.26 31.09
C GLU A 222 5.95 34.11 31.79
N SER A 223 4.70 33.64 31.81
CA SER A 223 3.82 33.78 32.99
C SER A 223 2.44 33.11 32.84
N SER A 224 2.26 31.91 33.39
CA SER A 224 1.06 31.58 34.17
C SER A 224 1.26 30.26 34.94
N PRO A 225 0.94 30.21 36.25
CA PRO A 225 0.98 28.96 37.00
C PRO A 225 -0.36 28.21 36.90
N ALA A 226 -0.24 26.88 36.81
CA ALA A 226 -1.26 25.84 36.98
C ALA A 226 -2.32 25.70 35.87
N ASP A 227 -2.15 24.65 35.06
CA ASP A 227 -3.18 23.62 34.88
C ASP A 227 -2.50 22.29 34.45
N ASP A 228 -2.58 21.29 35.33
CA ASP A 228 -2.04 19.91 35.25
C ASP A 228 -2.80 19.03 34.24
N TRP A 229 -3.20 19.63 33.11
CA TRP A 229 -3.86 19.00 31.96
C TRP A 229 -3.36 19.55 30.62
N THR A 230 -2.26 20.32 30.63
CA THR A 230 -1.61 20.75 29.40
C THR A 230 -0.71 19.62 28.92
N PHE A 231 -1.13 18.94 27.85
CA PHE A 231 -0.24 18.12 27.03
C PHE A 231 1.08 18.86 26.86
N ASP A 232 2.20 18.24 27.22
CA ASP A 232 3.48 18.84 26.89
C ASP A 232 3.73 18.71 25.37
N ALA A 233 4.69 19.46 24.83
CA ALA A 233 4.98 19.42 23.40
C ALA A 233 5.40 18.00 22.93
N SER A 234 5.98 17.19 23.82
CA SER A 234 6.33 15.80 23.57
C SER A 234 5.13 14.83 23.62
N ASP A 235 4.05 15.15 24.33
CA ASP A 235 2.78 14.40 24.26
C ASP A 235 2.05 14.60 22.92
N LEU A 236 2.43 15.62 22.15
CA LEU A 236 2.00 15.87 20.78
C LEU A 236 2.98 15.33 19.73
N GLU A 237 4.15 14.84 20.14
CA GLU A 237 5.10 14.15 19.26
C GLU A 237 4.57 12.74 18.99
N LEU A 238 3.74 12.65 17.96
CA LEU A 238 3.42 11.40 17.28
C LEU A 238 4.67 10.89 16.55
N GLU A 239 5.66 10.39 17.30
CA GLU A 239 6.97 9.96 16.76
C GLU A 239 6.86 8.81 15.73
N ALA A 240 5.82 7.97 15.83
CA ALA A 240 5.51 6.93 14.83
C ALA A 240 4.70 7.44 13.62
N GLU A 241 4.21 8.69 13.65
CA GLU A 241 3.46 9.34 12.57
C GLU A 241 4.39 10.23 11.70
N ALA A 242 5.71 10.23 11.99
CA ALA A 242 6.74 10.97 11.24
C ALA A 242 7.29 10.19 10.03
N ASP A 243 7.35 8.86 10.11
CA ASP A 243 7.97 8.04 9.07
C ASP A 243 7.04 7.86 7.85
N PRO A 244 7.51 8.18 6.64
CA PRO A 244 6.69 8.07 5.44
C PRO A 244 6.40 6.61 5.11
N HIS A 245 5.24 6.32 4.52
CA HIS A 245 5.04 5.01 3.92
C HIS A 245 5.90 4.87 2.66
N PHE A 246 6.58 3.73 2.52
CA PHE A 246 7.21 3.34 1.26
C PHE A 246 6.19 2.57 0.43
N TYR A 247 6.04 2.97 -0.84
CA TYR A 247 5.05 2.38 -1.74
C TYR A 247 5.66 1.48 -2.79
N ALA A 248 6.84 1.82 -3.33
CA ALA A 248 7.45 1.06 -4.40
C ALA A 248 8.97 1.10 -4.36
N MET A 249 9.59 0.02 -4.82
CA MET A 249 11.02 -0.12 -5.01
C MET A 249 11.35 -0.56 -6.44
N ALA A 250 12.45 -0.04 -6.97
CA ALA A 250 12.99 -0.51 -8.24
C ALA A 250 14.52 -0.63 -8.19
N GLN A 251 15.07 -1.38 -9.13
CA GLN A 251 16.51 -1.48 -9.37
C GLN A 251 16.84 -0.88 -10.73
N ALA A 252 17.77 0.07 -10.75
CA ALA A 252 18.33 0.63 -11.99
C ALA A 252 19.35 -0.34 -12.62
N GLY A 253 19.61 -0.21 -13.92
CA GLY A 253 20.48 -1.13 -14.66
C GLY A 253 21.93 -1.21 -14.14
N ASN A 254 22.41 -0.18 -13.42
CA ASN A 254 23.70 -0.18 -12.74
C ASN A 254 23.70 -0.92 -11.38
N GLY A 255 22.57 -1.51 -10.98
CA GLY A 255 22.39 -2.23 -9.72
C GLY A 255 21.94 -1.36 -8.55
N ALA A 256 21.84 -0.04 -8.71
CA ALA A 256 21.37 0.85 -7.66
C ALA A 256 19.89 0.61 -7.34
N LEU A 257 19.55 0.67 -6.05
CA LEU A 257 18.17 0.50 -5.59
C LEU A 257 17.55 1.86 -5.31
N VAL A 258 16.26 2.00 -5.59
CA VAL A 258 15.51 3.23 -5.33
C VAL A 258 14.17 2.92 -4.69
N ILE A 259 13.71 3.81 -3.81
CA ILE A 259 12.39 3.72 -3.15
C ILE A 259 11.65 5.03 -3.38
N ALA A 260 10.36 4.94 -3.68
CA ALA A 260 9.42 6.06 -3.68
C ALA A 260 8.29 5.83 -2.67
N GLY A 261 7.77 6.91 -2.11
CA GLY A 261 6.74 6.81 -1.08
C GLY A 261 5.92 8.08 -0.87
N GLU A 262 5.36 8.19 0.34
CA GLU A 262 4.57 9.34 0.76
C GLU A 262 5.38 10.62 0.86
N ARG A 263 4.66 11.75 0.76
CA ARG A 263 5.23 13.07 1.06
C ARG A 263 6.47 13.41 0.22
N GLY A 264 6.51 12.98 -1.04
CA GLY A 264 7.64 13.18 -1.93
C GLY A 264 8.92 12.43 -1.53
N THR A 265 8.80 11.41 -0.68
CA THR A 265 9.93 10.61 -0.20
C THR A 265 10.57 9.84 -1.36
N PHE A 266 11.89 10.01 -1.51
CA PHE A 266 12.72 9.27 -2.44
C PHE A 266 14.03 8.85 -1.76
N LEU A 267 14.37 7.57 -1.83
CA LEU A 267 15.64 7.06 -1.30
C LEU A 267 16.38 6.34 -2.41
N ARG A 268 17.71 6.32 -2.34
CA ARG A 268 18.54 5.51 -3.24
C ARG A 268 19.71 4.87 -2.51
N SER A 269 20.12 3.70 -2.96
CA SER A 269 21.24 2.95 -2.44
C SER A 269 22.16 2.51 -3.58
N PHE A 270 23.47 2.56 -3.32
CA PHE A 270 24.53 2.19 -4.26
C PHE A 270 25.34 0.97 -3.82
N ASP A 271 25.02 0.41 -2.65
CA ASP A 271 25.77 -0.68 -2.01
C ASP A 271 24.90 -1.91 -1.74
N GLY A 272 23.84 -2.08 -2.55
CA GLY A 272 22.94 -3.23 -2.44
C GLY A 272 21.95 -3.13 -1.28
N GLY A 273 21.58 -1.91 -0.87
CA GLY A 273 20.60 -1.68 0.18
C GLY A 273 21.17 -1.70 1.60
N GLU A 274 22.49 -1.65 1.75
CA GLU A 274 23.17 -1.56 3.04
C GLU A 274 23.07 -0.13 3.62
N THR A 275 23.27 0.89 2.76
CA THR A 275 23.05 2.30 3.12
C THR A 275 22.14 2.99 2.11
N TRP A 276 21.40 3.98 2.60
CA TRP A 276 20.40 4.71 1.83
C TRP A 276 20.61 6.21 1.96
N GLU A 277 20.61 6.90 0.83
CA GLU A 277 20.60 8.36 0.77
C GLU A 277 19.16 8.83 0.58
N ARG A 278 18.66 9.62 1.54
CA ARG A 278 17.35 10.26 1.44
C ARG A 278 17.43 11.54 0.62
N LYS A 279 16.55 11.65 -0.36
CA LYS A 279 16.30 12.84 -1.17
C LYS A 279 14.82 13.19 -1.17
N ARG A 280 14.50 14.38 -1.68
CA ARG A 280 13.12 14.82 -1.87
C ARG A 280 12.83 15.03 -3.34
N LEU A 281 11.66 14.59 -3.77
CA LEU A 281 11.13 14.92 -5.08
C LEU A 281 10.69 16.39 -5.10
N PRO A 282 10.70 17.06 -6.28
CA PRO A 282 10.09 18.39 -6.46
C PRO A 282 8.55 18.35 -6.44
N TYR A 283 7.97 17.40 -5.71
CA TYR A 283 6.54 17.20 -5.49
C TYR A 283 6.34 16.58 -4.11
N GLU A 284 5.53 17.22 -3.26
CA GLU A 284 5.32 16.80 -1.87
C GLU A 284 4.17 15.80 -1.70
N GLY A 285 3.52 15.35 -2.78
CA GLY A 285 2.48 14.33 -2.69
C GLY A 285 3.05 12.91 -2.74
N SER A 286 2.17 11.92 -2.56
CA SER A 286 2.54 10.52 -2.60
C SER A 286 2.86 10.04 -4.02
N MET A 287 3.99 9.36 -4.17
CA MET A 287 4.30 8.58 -5.37
C MET A 287 3.99 7.12 -5.10
N PHE A 288 3.06 6.55 -5.86
CA PHE A 288 2.59 5.18 -5.69
C PHE A 288 3.45 4.16 -6.43
N GLY A 289 4.30 4.61 -7.37
CA GLY A 289 5.22 3.73 -8.06
C GLY A 289 6.47 4.43 -8.57
N ILE A 290 7.49 3.61 -8.85
CA ILE A 290 8.74 4.02 -9.47
C ILE A 290 9.20 2.96 -10.47
N LEU A 291 9.52 3.40 -11.68
CA LEU A 291 10.10 2.57 -12.73
C LEU A 291 11.57 2.97 -12.94
N ALA A 292 12.40 2.00 -13.29
CA ALA A 292 13.81 2.21 -13.54
C ALA A 292 14.26 1.52 -14.82
N TRP A 293 15.25 2.13 -15.49
CA TRP A 293 15.91 1.59 -16.67
C TRP A 293 17.44 1.68 -16.50
N GLU A 294 18.15 1.44 -17.60
CA GLU A 294 19.59 1.63 -17.70
C GLU A 294 20.00 3.11 -17.48
N GLU A 295 21.30 3.32 -17.26
CA GLU A 295 21.91 4.66 -17.21
C GLU A 295 21.32 5.62 -16.15
N GLY A 296 20.64 5.09 -15.14
CA GLY A 296 20.03 5.89 -14.06
C GLY A 296 18.76 6.62 -14.48
N HIS A 297 18.11 6.19 -15.56
CA HIS A 297 16.79 6.68 -15.96
C HIS A 297 15.71 6.13 -15.01
N LEU A 298 14.94 7.04 -14.40
CA LEU A 298 13.88 6.75 -13.45
C LEU A 298 12.59 7.50 -13.82
N LEU A 299 11.45 6.91 -13.50
CA LEU A 299 10.13 7.54 -13.63
C LEU A 299 9.30 7.26 -12.37
N ALA A 300 9.05 8.28 -11.56
CA ALA A 300 8.17 8.21 -10.40
C ALA A 300 6.77 8.71 -10.75
N TYR A 301 5.72 8.03 -10.31
CA TYR A 301 4.34 8.39 -10.62
C TYR A 301 3.42 8.23 -9.41
N GLY A 302 2.32 8.99 -9.36
CA GLY A 302 1.37 8.82 -8.27
C GLY A 302 0.20 9.80 -8.24
N LEU A 303 0.02 10.41 -7.06
CA LEU A 303 -1.15 11.20 -6.69
C LEU A 303 -1.43 12.33 -7.70
N ARG A 304 -2.70 12.53 -8.07
CA ARG A 304 -3.15 13.62 -8.96
C ARG A 304 -2.47 13.64 -10.35
N GLY A 305 -2.07 12.48 -10.87
CA GLY A 305 -1.51 12.35 -12.21
C GLY A 305 -0.06 12.82 -12.34
N ASN A 306 0.63 13.07 -11.21
CA ASN A 306 2.02 13.51 -11.22
C ASN A 306 2.93 12.40 -11.72
N VAL A 307 3.80 12.76 -12.66
CA VAL A 307 4.87 11.93 -13.19
C VAL A 307 6.13 12.77 -13.21
N LEU A 308 7.19 12.27 -12.59
CA LEU A 308 8.52 12.88 -12.54
C LEU A 308 9.53 11.95 -13.17
N GLU A 309 10.42 12.50 -13.97
CA GLU A 309 11.45 11.75 -14.70
C GLU A 309 12.83 12.27 -14.34
N SER A 310 13.78 11.34 -14.17
CA SER A 310 15.19 11.61 -13.90
C SER A 310 16.07 10.79 -14.83
N HIS A 311 17.18 11.35 -15.29
CA HIS A 311 18.20 10.66 -16.10
C HIS A 311 19.56 10.58 -15.39
N ASP A 312 19.57 10.84 -14.08
CA ASP A 312 20.77 10.94 -13.25
C ASP A 312 20.55 10.29 -11.88
N LEU A 313 19.71 9.26 -11.85
CA LEU A 313 19.38 8.47 -10.67
C LEU A 313 18.88 9.34 -9.49
N GLY A 314 18.00 10.28 -9.83
CA GLY A 314 17.33 11.17 -8.90
C GLY A 314 18.20 12.30 -8.35
N GLU A 315 19.28 12.70 -9.04
CA GLU A 315 19.93 13.98 -8.76
C GLU A 315 19.04 15.15 -9.16
N SER A 316 18.42 15.06 -10.33
CA SER A 316 17.46 16.03 -10.84
C SER A 316 16.22 15.35 -11.40
N TRP A 317 15.10 16.07 -11.30
CA TRP A 317 13.79 15.58 -11.71
C TRP A 317 13.10 16.63 -12.57
N THR A 318 12.47 16.17 -13.65
CA THR A 318 11.63 16.98 -14.53
C THR A 318 10.21 16.44 -14.49
N ALA A 319 9.22 17.32 -14.37
CA ALA A 319 7.83 16.91 -14.47
C ALA A 319 7.47 16.57 -15.92
N VAL A 320 6.79 15.43 -16.10
CA VAL A 320 6.28 14.99 -17.39
C VAL A 320 4.78 15.29 -17.45
N ASP A 321 4.36 16.05 -18.46
CA ASP A 321 2.93 16.32 -18.67
C ASP A 321 2.24 15.05 -19.21
N THR A 322 1.27 14.57 -18.45
CA THR A 322 0.46 13.40 -18.79
C THR A 322 -0.93 13.77 -19.30
N GLY A 323 -1.34 15.03 -19.15
CA GLY A 323 -2.70 15.48 -19.45
C GLY A 323 -3.79 15.02 -18.46
N VAL A 324 -3.45 14.22 -17.43
CA VAL A 324 -4.43 13.68 -16.47
C VAL A 324 -4.29 14.28 -15.08
N GLY A 325 -5.42 14.57 -14.43
CA GLY A 325 -5.46 15.06 -13.04
C GLY A 325 -5.80 13.98 -12.00
N THR A 326 -5.99 12.74 -12.44
CA THR A 326 -6.37 11.59 -11.60
C THR A 326 -5.15 10.77 -11.19
N SER A 327 -5.18 10.17 -10.01
CA SER A 327 -4.06 9.37 -9.49
C SER A 327 -3.72 8.18 -10.38
N LEU A 328 -2.42 7.97 -10.58
CA LEU A 328 -1.83 6.80 -11.22
C LEU A 328 -1.42 5.82 -10.13
N MET A 329 -1.92 4.59 -10.17
CA MET A 329 -1.79 3.61 -9.09
C MET A 329 -0.88 2.44 -9.46
N GLY A 330 -0.79 2.12 -10.75
CA GLY A 330 0.04 1.02 -11.25
C GLY A 330 0.84 1.42 -12.48
N GLY A 331 1.90 0.68 -12.76
CA GLY A 331 2.76 0.97 -13.89
C GLY A 331 3.70 -0.18 -14.22
N HIS A 332 4.13 -0.22 -15.48
CA HIS A 332 5.10 -1.20 -15.95
C HIS A 332 6.08 -0.55 -16.92
N ALA A 333 7.37 -0.83 -16.72
CA ALA A 333 8.43 -0.36 -17.60
C ALA A 333 8.39 -1.12 -18.94
N LEU A 334 8.47 -0.38 -20.04
CA LEU A 334 8.68 -0.90 -21.38
C LEU A 334 10.13 -0.59 -21.82
N PRO A 335 10.66 -1.25 -22.85
CA PRO A 335 12.03 -1.00 -23.32
C PRO A 335 12.31 0.46 -23.67
N GLY A 336 13.57 0.88 -23.57
CA GLY A 336 14.01 2.20 -24.05
C GLY A 336 13.36 3.39 -23.34
N GLY A 337 13.02 3.27 -22.06
CA GLY A 337 12.33 4.32 -21.31
C GLY A 337 10.82 4.37 -21.56
N GLY A 338 10.26 3.46 -22.37
CA GLY A 338 8.81 3.36 -22.53
C GLY A 338 8.11 2.97 -21.22
N ALA A 339 6.84 3.29 -21.08
CA ALA A 339 6.07 2.96 -19.88
C ALA A 339 4.58 2.80 -20.22
N ILE A 340 3.90 1.95 -19.46
CA ILE A 340 2.44 1.98 -19.36
C ILE A 340 2.07 2.28 -17.90
N LEU A 341 1.23 3.28 -17.67
CA LEU A 341 0.75 3.68 -16.35
C LEU A 341 -0.78 3.58 -16.32
N VAL A 342 -1.33 3.12 -15.22
CA VAL A 342 -2.78 2.94 -15.04
C VAL A 342 -3.26 3.60 -13.77
N GLY A 343 -4.50 4.05 -13.75
CA GLY A 343 -5.02 4.85 -12.65
C GLY A 343 -6.53 4.80 -12.47
N ALA A 344 -7.02 5.80 -11.75
CA ALA A 344 -8.44 5.92 -11.43
C ALA A 344 -9.31 6.09 -12.68
N ASN A 345 -10.57 5.66 -12.60
CA ASN A 345 -11.57 5.76 -13.68
C ASN A 345 -11.11 5.14 -15.02
N GLY A 346 -10.29 4.10 -14.99
CA GLY A 346 -9.85 3.38 -16.18
C GLY A 346 -8.80 4.10 -16.99
N VAL A 347 -8.15 5.15 -16.46
CA VAL A 347 -7.07 5.85 -17.15
C VAL A 347 -5.93 4.87 -17.47
N VAL A 348 -5.48 4.90 -18.73
CA VAL A 348 -4.30 4.18 -19.20
C VAL A 348 -3.44 5.15 -20.00
N LEU A 349 -2.23 5.43 -19.51
CA LEU A 349 -1.23 6.22 -20.20
C LEU A 349 -0.22 5.27 -20.84
N HIS A 350 0.00 5.40 -22.15
CA HIS A 350 0.99 4.60 -22.86
C HIS A 350 2.06 5.50 -23.48
N ARG A 351 3.32 5.17 -23.22
CA ARG A 351 4.52 5.78 -23.79
C ARG A 351 5.38 4.66 -24.39
N PRO A 352 5.61 4.62 -25.71
CA PRO A 352 6.36 3.53 -26.33
C PRO A 352 7.87 3.56 -26.02
N ASP A 353 8.44 4.75 -25.84
CA ASP A 353 9.87 5.00 -25.54
C ASP A 353 10.04 6.34 -24.79
N GLY A 354 11.23 6.58 -24.23
CA GLY A 354 11.53 7.77 -23.43
C GLY A 354 11.45 9.12 -24.17
N ASP A 355 11.54 9.11 -25.51
CA ASP A 355 11.46 10.33 -26.33
C ASP A 355 10.01 10.68 -26.74
N SER A 356 9.08 9.76 -26.55
CA SER A 356 7.68 9.91 -26.92
C SER A 356 6.83 10.47 -25.76
N PRO A 357 5.83 11.33 -26.04
CA PRO A 357 4.89 11.77 -25.02
C PRO A 357 3.97 10.61 -24.59
N PHE A 358 3.38 10.74 -23.41
CA PHE A 358 2.28 9.86 -23.00
C PHE A 358 1.04 10.11 -23.86
N THR A 359 0.40 9.02 -24.28
CA THR A 359 -0.93 9.03 -24.90
C THR A 359 -1.94 8.50 -23.90
N GLU A 360 -2.93 9.33 -23.53
CA GLU A 360 -4.05 8.90 -22.70
C GLU A 360 -5.05 8.08 -23.52
N THR A 361 -5.39 6.93 -22.96
CA THR A 361 -6.51 6.09 -23.39
C THR A 361 -7.32 5.67 -22.15
N ARG A 362 -8.42 4.96 -22.38
CA ARG A 362 -9.29 4.50 -21.30
C ARG A 362 -9.61 3.03 -21.45
N PHE A 363 -9.45 2.29 -20.37
CA PHE A 363 -9.99 0.95 -20.22
C PHE A 363 -11.46 1.04 -19.80
N GLU A 364 -12.31 0.40 -20.57
CA GLU A 364 -13.75 0.30 -20.32
C GLU A 364 -14.14 -1.18 -20.39
N MET A 365 -14.87 -1.64 -19.37
CA MET A 365 -15.40 -3.00 -19.36
C MET A 365 -16.51 -3.12 -20.40
N ALA A 366 -16.87 -4.35 -20.80
CA ALA A 366 -18.01 -4.59 -21.69
C ALA A 366 -19.36 -4.07 -21.15
N SER A 367 -19.46 -3.83 -19.83
CA SER A 367 -20.64 -3.21 -19.20
C SER A 367 -20.71 -1.69 -19.39
N GLY A 368 -19.64 -1.05 -19.87
CA GLY A 368 -19.49 0.40 -19.93
C GLY A 368 -18.89 1.02 -18.66
N GLU A 369 -18.58 0.21 -17.64
CA GLU A 369 -17.95 0.69 -16.42
C GLU A 369 -16.44 0.93 -16.61
N THR A 370 -15.93 1.98 -15.98
CA THR A 370 -14.51 2.35 -15.97
C THR A 370 -13.92 2.09 -14.57
N PRO A 371 -13.25 0.95 -14.34
CA PRO A 371 -12.74 0.57 -13.02
C PRO A 371 -11.54 1.41 -12.59
N ASN A 372 -11.22 1.40 -11.30
CA ASN A 372 -9.93 1.87 -10.81
C ASN A 372 -8.87 0.80 -11.08
N LEU A 373 -7.84 1.14 -11.85
CA LEU A 373 -6.78 0.21 -12.24
C LEU A 373 -5.54 0.37 -11.36
N THR A 374 -5.07 -0.73 -10.79
CA THR A 374 -4.01 -0.78 -9.76
C THR A 374 -2.75 -1.46 -10.26
N GLY A 375 -2.86 -2.35 -11.26
CA GLY A 375 -1.72 -3.05 -11.84
C GLY A 375 -1.88 -3.24 -13.34
N VAL A 376 -0.75 -3.32 -14.04
CA VAL A 376 -0.69 -3.50 -15.48
C VAL A 376 0.55 -4.28 -15.88
N MET A 377 0.42 -5.14 -16.88
CA MET A 377 1.51 -5.97 -17.38
C MET A 377 1.35 -6.25 -18.87
N PRO A 378 2.43 -6.25 -19.67
CA PRO A 378 2.41 -6.72 -21.05
C PRO A 378 1.79 -8.11 -21.22
N ALA A 379 1.03 -8.29 -22.31
CA ALA A 379 0.38 -9.54 -22.68
C ALA A 379 0.39 -9.75 -24.21
N GLY A 380 1.23 -10.66 -24.69
CA GLY A 380 1.40 -10.94 -26.12
C GLY A 380 1.93 -9.73 -26.92
N ASP A 381 1.82 -9.77 -28.25
CA ASP A 381 2.59 -8.88 -29.14
C ASP A 381 2.22 -7.38 -29.09
N ALA A 382 1.06 -6.99 -28.54
CA ALA A 382 0.65 -5.58 -28.44
C ALA A 382 -0.44 -5.32 -27.39
N GLY A 383 -0.63 -6.24 -26.44
CA GLY A 383 -1.68 -6.17 -25.43
C GLY A 383 -1.14 -6.03 -24.03
N PHE A 384 -2.05 -5.80 -23.10
CA PHE A 384 -1.78 -5.69 -21.67
C PHE A 384 -2.86 -6.43 -20.90
N ILE A 385 -2.49 -6.95 -19.74
CA ILE A 385 -3.42 -7.28 -18.66
C ILE A 385 -3.47 -6.08 -17.73
N VAL A 386 -4.67 -5.68 -17.35
CA VAL A 386 -4.93 -4.69 -16.32
C VAL A 386 -5.71 -5.35 -15.17
N VAL A 387 -5.41 -4.95 -13.94
CA VAL A 387 -6.11 -5.41 -12.74
C VAL A 387 -6.60 -4.21 -11.93
N GLY A 388 -7.66 -4.40 -11.15
CA GLY A 388 -8.29 -3.31 -10.40
C GLY A 388 -9.44 -3.73 -9.49
N ASP A 389 -10.28 -2.76 -9.13
CA ASP A 389 -11.42 -2.95 -8.21
C ASP A 389 -12.55 -3.84 -8.77
N LYS A 390 -12.50 -4.16 -10.06
CA LYS A 390 -13.46 -5.03 -10.75
C LYS A 390 -12.85 -6.34 -11.27
N GLY A 391 -11.65 -6.70 -10.82
CA GLY A 391 -10.93 -7.88 -11.25
C GLY A 391 -9.91 -7.60 -12.35
N ALA A 392 -9.66 -8.61 -13.20
CA ALA A 392 -8.68 -8.55 -14.29
C ALA A 392 -9.34 -8.40 -15.66
N GLY A 393 -8.65 -7.73 -16.60
CA GLY A 393 -9.09 -7.56 -17.98
C GLY A 393 -7.92 -7.44 -18.96
N GLN A 394 -8.20 -7.74 -20.23
CA GLN A 394 -7.24 -7.53 -21.31
C GLN A 394 -7.49 -6.17 -21.98
N PHE A 395 -6.42 -5.44 -22.23
CA PHE A 395 -6.42 -4.13 -22.85
C PHE A 395 -5.49 -4.11 -24.07
N ARG A 396 -5.86 -3.36 -25.11
CA ARG A 396 -5.00 -3.05 -26.26
C ARG A 396 -5.11 -1.56 -26.55
N PRO A 397 -4.01 -0.79 -26.54
CA PRO A 397 -4.02 0.58 -27.02
C PRO A 397 -4.46 0.59 -28.48
N GLN A 398 -5.28 1.57 -28.86
CA GLN A 398 -5.72 1.77 -30.25
C GLN A 398 -4.70 2.59 -31.05
#